data_AF-A0A4Y4CQE3-F1
#
_entry.id   AF-A0A4Y4CQE3-F1
#
_cell.length_a   1.000
_cell.length_b   1.000
_cell.length_c   1.000
_cell.angle_alpha   90.00
_cell.angle_beta   90.00
_cell.angle_gamma   90.00
#
_symmetry.space_group_name_H-M   'P 1'
#
loop_
_entity.id
_entity.type
_entity.pdbx_description
1 polymer ?
#
loop_
_entity_poly.entity_id
_entity_poly.type
_entity_poly.pdbx_seq_one_letter_code
_entity_poly.pdbx_strand_id
1 'polypeptide(L)'
;MICASGALQDGGDGVRFTVRRGEVDLPAFVVRHGGAVHAYINRCAHVPIELDWLPGRFFDSSRHFLICATHGAMYAPDSGYCVQGPCRGARLEPVAVIERDGGVFLKDDND
;
A
#
# COMPACT_ATOMS: atom_id res chain seq x y z
N MET A 1 -14.26 1.81 8.24
CA MET A 1 -13.21 2.86 8.18
C MET A 1 -11.86 2.20 8.38
N ILE A 2 -10.84 2.55 7.59
CA ILE A 2 -9.47 2.04 7.72
C ILE A 2 -8.72 2.86 8.79
N CYS A 3 -8.69 4.19 8.62
CA CYS A 3 -8.04 5.11 9.56
C CYS A 3 -8.57 6.54 9.38
N ALA A 4 -8.20 7.42 10.30
CA ALA A 4 -8.35 8.87 10.11
C ALA A 4 -7.39 9.37 9.02
N SER A 5 -7.82 10.30 8.18
CA SER A 5 -7.02 10.92 7.12
C SER A 5 -5.68 11.47 7.65
N GLY A 6 -5.72 12.16 8.80
CA GLY A 6 -4.54 12.74 9.44
C GLY A 6 -3.54 11.72 9.99
N ALA A 7 -3.88 10.43 10.04
CA ALA A 7 -2.92 9.37 10.37
C ALA A 7 -1.92 9.11 9.22
N LEU A 8 -2.26 9.50 7.99
CA LEU A 8 -1.43 9.34 6.80
C LEU A 8 -0.78 10.67 6.40
N GLN A 9 0.46 10.86 6.82
CA GLN A 9 1.32 11.94 6.33
C GLN A 9 1.84 11.60 4.93
N ASP A 10 2.00 12.61 4.07
CA ASP A 10 2.54 12.41 2.72
C ASP A 10 3.98 11.89 2.79
N GLY A 11 4.25 10.74 2.15
CA GLY A 11 5.53 10.04 2.27
C GLY A 11 5.85 9.53 3.68
N GLY A 12 4.86 9.45 4.56
CA GLY A 12 4.96 8.98 5.94
C GLY A 12 4.75 7.47 6.08
N ASP A 13 4.69 7.00 7.33
CA ASP A 13 4.34 5.60 7.60
C ASP A 13 2.91 5.31 7.10
N GLY A 14 2.70 4.10 6.58
CA GLY A 14 1.40 3.61 6.16
C GLY A 14 0.62 2.96 7.30
N VAL A 15 -0.68 2.77 7.07
CA VAL A 15 -1.56 2.03 7.98
C VAL A 15 -1.86 0.66 7.40
N ARG A 16 -1.61 -0.39 8.19
CA ARG A 16 -1.98 -1.77 7.84
C ARG A 16 -3.46 -2.01 8.16
N PHE A 17 -4.11 -2.82 7.34
CA PHE A 17 -5.48 -3.28 7.55
C PHE A 17 -5.68 -4.64 6.86
N THR A 18 -6.88 -5.20 6.99
CA THR A 18 -7.24 -6.49 6.38
C THR A 18 -8.33 -6.29 5.35
N VAL A 19 -8.19 -6.95 4.19
CA VAL A 19 -9.24 -7.04 3.15
C VAL A 19 -9.80 -8.45 3.16
N ARG A 20 -11.13 -8.57 3.27
CA ARG A 20 -11.84 -9.84 3.12
C ARG A 20 -12.05 -10.17 1.65
N ARG A 21 -11.62 -11.34 1.18
CA ARG A 21 -11.93 -11.86 -0.16
C ARG A 21 -12.50 -13.28 -0.05
N GLY A 22 -13.81 -13.38 -0.20
CA GLY A 22 -14.53 -14.63 0.08
C GLY A 22 -14.29 -15.06 1.53
N GLU A 23 -13.68 -16.22 1.72
CA GLU A 23 -13.38 -16.76 3.05
C GLU A 23 -11.97 -16.43 3.58
N VAL A 24 -11.19 -15.64 2.84
CA VAL A 24 -9.79 -15.35 3.16
C VAL A 24 -9.61 -13.89 3.58
N ASP A 25 -8.83 -13.68 4.63
CA ASP A 25 -8.35 -12.38 5.08
C ASP A 25 -6.96 -12.12 4.50
N LEU A 26 -6.83 -11.03 3.75
CA LEU A 26 -5.56 -10.64 3.12
C LEU A 26 -5.00 -9.39 3.81
N PRO A 27 -3.70 -9.39 4.21
CA PRO A 27 -3.06 -8.19 4.72
C PRO A 27 -2.96 -7.15 3.61
N ALA A 28 -3.26 -5.91 3.95
CA ALA A 28 -3.21 -4.76 3.06
C ALA A 28 -2.62 -3.56 3.80
N PHE A 29 -2.28 -2.53 3.04
CA PHE A 29 -1.80 -1.28 3.58
C PHE A 29 -2.27 -0.09 2.75
N VAL A 30 -2.31 1.07 3.38
CA VAL A 30 -2.57 2.36 2.73
C VAL A 30 -1.48 3.36 3.11
N VAL A 31 -1.05 4.16 2.14
CA VAL A 31 -0.08 5.25 2.29
C VAL A 31 -0.65 6.53 1.68
N ARG A 32 -0.06 7.68 2.00
CA ARG A 32 -0.28 8.92 1.27
C ARG A 32 0.97 9.29 0.48
N HIS A 33 0.79 9.65 -0.79
CA HIS A 33 1.86 10.12 -1.66
C HIS A 33 1.31 11.13 -2.66
N GLY A 34 2.00 12.25 -2.86
CA GLY A 34 1.53 13.31 -3.76
C GLY A 34 0.18 13.90 -3.33
N GLY A 35 -0.12 13.86 -2.03
CA GLY A 35 -1.40 14.31 -1.47
C GLY A 35 -2.56 13.32 -1.61
N ALA A 36 -2.39 12.20 -2.32
CA ALA A 36 -3.43 11.20 -2.53
C ALA A 36 -3.18 9.92 -1.73
N VAL A 37 -4.26 9.24 -1.35
CA VAL A 37 -4.19 7.93 -0.68
C VAL A 37 -4.08 6.81 -1.70
N HIS A 38 -3.19 5.86 -1.45
CA HIS A 38 -2.97 4.68 -2.29
C HIS A 38 -2.90 3.43 -1.42
N ALA A 39 -3.63 2.38 -1.80
CA ALA A 39 -3.69 1.14 -1.03
C ALA A 39 -3.45 -0.10 -1.88
N TYR A 40 -2.82 -1.10 -1.28
CA TYR A 40 -2.41 -2.33 -1.93
C TYR A 40 -2.55 -3.53 -0.99
N ILE A 41 -2.72 -4.71 -1.57
CA ILE A 41 -2.45 -5.95 -0.85
C ILE A 41 -0.98 -5.96 -0.47
N ASN A 42 -0.69 -6.30 0.79
CA ASN A 42 0.66 -6.34 1.31
C ASN A 42 1.37 -7.62 0.86
N ARG A 43 1.65 -7.71 -0.44
CA ARG A 43 2.27 -8.86 -1.06
C ARG A 43 3.15 -8.40 -2.21
N CYS A 44 4.44 -8.69 -2.11
CA CYS A 44 5.44 -8.37 -3.11
C CYS A 44 5.14 -9.11 -4.42
N ALA A 45 5.25 -8.41 -5.55
CA ALA A 45 5.00 -8.98 -6.87
C ALA A 45 6.15 -9.89 -7.37
N HIS A 46 7.29 -9.90 -6.68
CA HIS A 46 8.41 -10.80 -6.97
C HIS A 46 8.20 -12.19 -6.36
N VAL A 47 8.03 -12.25 -5.04
CA VAL A 47 7.74 -13.47 -4.26
C VAL A 47 6.66 -13.13 -3.23
N PRO A 48 5.74 -14.05 -2.89
CA PRO A 48 4.53 -13.74 -2.12
C PRO A 48 4.82 -13.56 -0.62
N ILE A 49 5.56 -12.51 -0.30
CA ILE A 49 5.88 -12.06 1.06
C ILE A 49 5.37 -10.64 1.26
N GLU A 50 5.16 -10.25 2.50
CA GLU A 50 4.78 -8.87 2.84
C GLU A 50 5.90 -7.88 2.51
N LEU A 51 5.54 -6.64 2.20
CA LEU A 51 6.51 -5.60 1.85
C LEU A 51 7.25 -5.09 3.10
N ASP A 52 6.55 -4.90 4.21
CA ASP A 52 7.11 -4.28 5.40
C ASP A 52 7.69 -5.30 6.39
N TRP A 53 8.88 -5.01 6.90
CA TRP A 53 9.45 -5.74 8.05
C TRP A 53 9.09 -5.07 9.39
N LEU A 54 9.15 -3.73 9.44
CA LEU A 54 8.55 -2.94 10.51
C LEU A 54 7.13 -2.55 10.10
N PRO A 55 6.10 -2.89 10.88
CA PRO A 55 4.71 -2.58 10.55
C PRO A 55 4.51 -1.12 10.12
N GLY A 56 3.95 -0.92 8.93
CA GLY A 56 3.65 0.41 8.40
C GLY A 56 4.80 1.08 7.64
N ARG A 57 6.02 0.52 7.66
CA ARG A 57 7.17 1.09 6.94
C ARG A 57 7.25 0.54 5.52
N PHE A 58 6.59 1.26 4.62
CA PHE A 58 6.53 0.90 3.20
C PHE A 58 7.42 1.74 2.32
N PHE A 59 7.72 2.99 2.69
CA PHE A 59 8.57 3.85 1.87
C PHE A 59 10.06 3.49 2.00
N ASP A 60 10.79 3.65 0.91
CA ASP A 60 12.24 3.68 0.93
C ASP A 60 12.76 4.92 1.69
N SER A 61 14.08 5.01 1.90
CA SER A 61 14.67 6.13 2.63
C SER A 61 14.47 7.48 1.92
N SER A 62 14.27 7.49 0.61
CA SER A 62 14.00 8.71 -0.15
C SER A 62 12.53 9.16 -0.07
N ARG A 63 11.62 8.28 0.38
CA ARG A 63 10.17 8.49 0.45
C ARG A 63 9.48 8.65 -0.90
N HIS A 64 10.16 8.31 -2.00
CA HIS A 64 9.59 8.36 -3.35
C HIS A 64 9.03 7.03 -3.81
N PHE A 65 9.51 5.91 -3.25
CA PHE A 65 9.10 4.57 -3.67
C PHE A 65 8.63 3.74 -2.49
N LEU A 66 7.70 2.83 -2.76
CA LEU A 66 7.43 1.75 -1.84
C LEU A 66 8.51 0.67 -2.01
N ILE A 67 8.96 0.05 -0.93
CA ILE A 67 10.02 -0.95 -0.94
C ILE A 67 9.54 -2.25 -0.29
N CYS A 68 9.86 -3.38 -0.92
CA CYS A 68 9.85 -4.67 -0.24
C CYS A 68 11.11 -4.77 0.62
N ALA A 69 10.96 -4.66 1.93
CA ALA A 69 12.04 -4.62 2.92
C ALA A 69 12.94 -5.87 2.90
N THR A 70 12.47 -7.00 2.38
CA THR A 70 13.24 -8.24 2.32
C THR A 70 14.27 -8.26 1.19
N HIS A 71 13.89 -7.83 -0.01
CA HIS A 71 14.74 -7.99 -1.22
C HIS A 71 14.93 -6.69 -2.03
N GLY A 72 14.36 -5.57 -1.58
CA GLY A 72 14.60 -4.25 -2.16
C GLY A 72 13.88 -3.96 -3.49
N ALA A 73 12.86 -4.76 -3.86
CA ALA A 73 12.01 -4.40 -4.99
C ALA A 73 11.29 -3.07 -4.70
N MET A 74 11.31 -2.14 -5.65
CA MET A 74 10.73 -0.80 -5.49
C MET A 74 9.54 -0.59 -6.41
N TYR A 75 8.50 0.05 -5.89
CA TYR A 75 7.24 0.29 -6.56
C TYR A 75 6.87 1.76 -6.55
N ALA A 76 6.33 2.26 -7.66
CA ALA A 76 5.74 3.60 -7.72
C ALA A 76 4.48 3.65 -6.82
N PRO A 77 4.41 4.57 -5.84
CA PRO A 77 3.31 4.60 -4.85
C PRO A 77 1.93 4.88 -5.42
N ASP A 78 1.86 5.53 -6.58
CA ASP A 78 0.62 5.96 -7.22
C ASP A 78 -0.08 4.85 -8.02
N SER A 79 0.70 3.86 -8.47
CA SER A 79 0.27 2.88 -9.47
C SER A 79 0.67 1.44 -9.14
N GLY A 80 1.47 1.25 -8.09
CA GLY A 80 2.02 -0.03 -7.67
C GLY A 80 3.02 -0.63 -8.66
N TYR A 81 3.45 0.10 -9.69
CA TYR A 81 4.34 -0.42 -10.73
C TYR A 81 5.76 -0.69 -10.20
N CYS A 82 6.26 -1.90 -10.41
CA CYS A 82 7.63 -2.27 -10.03
C CYS A 82 8.64 -1.59 -10.96
N VAL A 83 9.29 -0.54 -10.45
CA VAL A 83 10.29 0.27 -11.15
C VAL A 83 11.71 -0.30 -11.03
N GLN A 84 11.96 -1.09 -9.97
CA GLN A 84 13.28 -1.68 -9.70
C GLN A 84 13.16 -3.04 -9.02
N GLY A 85 14.06 -3.96 -9.38
CA GLY A 85 14.14 -5.30 -8.82
C GLY A 85 13.62 -6.39 -9.76
N PRO A 86 13.61 -7.66 -9.32
CA PRO A 86 13.29 -8.81 -10.18
C PRO A 86 11.84 -8.84 -10.68
N CYS A 87 10.94 -8.05 -10.10
CA CYS A 87 9.54 -7.92 -10.52
C CYS A 87 9.31 -6.90 -11.64
N ARG A 88 10.36 -6.37 -12.29
CA ARG A 88 10.24 -5.26 -13.24
C ARG A 88 9.17 -5.55 -14.31
N GLY A 89 8.17 -4.67 -14.39
CA GLY A 89 7.00 -4.84 -15.27
C GLY A 89 5.72 -5.33 -14.57
N ALA A 90 5.85 -5.97 -13.40
CA ALA A 90 4.71 -6.36 -12.56
C ALA A 90 4.20 -5.19 -11.70
N ARG A 91 3.11 -5.42 -10.98
CA ARG A 91 2.47 -4.42 -10.10
C ARG A 91 2.07 -5.04 -8.76
N LEU A 92 2.07 -4.21 -7.72
CA LEU A 92 1.30 -4.48 -6.52
C LEU A 92 -0.19 -4.55 -6.86
N GLU A 93 -0.89 -5.41 -6.15
CA GLU A 93 -2.32 -5.58 -6.34
C GLU A 93 -3.07 -4.44 -5.62
N PRO A 94 -3.82 -3.58 -6.35
CA PRO A 94 -4.46 -2.41 -5.76
C PRO A 94 -5.65 -2.81 -4.88
N VAL A 95 -5.89 -2.01 -3.85
CA VAL A 95 -7.11 -2.03 -3.03
C VAL A 95 -7.80 -0.70 -3.21
N ALA A 96 -9.05 -0.73 -3.67
CA ALA A 96 -9.82 0.50 -3.87
C ALA A 96 -10.14 1.14 -2.50
N VAL A 97 -9.75 2.40 -2.35
CA VAL A 97 -9.99 3.20 -1.15
C VAL A 97 -10.50 4.58 -1.54
N ILE A 98 -11.25 5.21 -0.64
CA ILE A 98 -11.73 6.58 -0.78
C ILE A 98 -11.43 7.37 0.48
N GLU A 99 -11.01 8.61 0.29
CA GLU A 99 -10.86 9.59 1.36
C GLU A 99 -12.05 10.55 1.36
N ARG A 100 -12.80 10.59 2.47
CA ARG A 100 -13.95 11.47 2.67
C ARG A 100 -14.14 11.79 4.15
N ASP A 101 -14.72 12.94 4.47
CA ASP A 101 -15.12 13.31 5.84
C ASP A 101 -14.01 13.11 6.91
N GLY A 102 -12.75 13.38 6.54
CA GLY A 102 -11.60 13.22 7.44
C GLY A 102 -11.17 11.77 7.72
N GLY A 103 -11.70 10.79 6.98
CA GLY A 103 -11.37 9.38 7.09
C GLY A 103 -10.98 8.73 5.76
N VAL A 104 -10.28 7.61 5.86
CA VAL A 104 -9.97 6.72 4.72
C VAL A 104 -10.77 5.44 4.88
N PHE A 105 -11.45 5.05 3.80
CA PHE A 105 -12.38 3.93 3.78
C PHE A 105 -12.00 2.97 2.64
N LEU A 106 -12.30 1.69 2.83
CA LEU A 106 -12.43 0.78 1.69
C LEU A 106 -13.53 1.32 0.78
N LYS A 107 -13.27 1.32 -0.52
CA LYS A 107 -14.30 1.63 -1.50
C LYS A 107 -15.09 0.34 -1.74
N ASP A 108 -16.37 0.36 -1.36
CA ASP A 108 -17.28 -0.73 -1.67
C ASP A 108 -17.76 -0.61 -3.12
N ASP A 109 -18.23 -1.71 -3.72
CA ASP A 109 -18.75 -1.74 -5.10
C ASP A 109 -19.96 -0.82 -5.33
N ASN A 110 -20.52 -0.25 -4.26
CA ASN A 110 -21.73 0.57 -4.24
C ASN A 110 -21.47 2.06 -3.93
N ASP A 111 -20.21 2.51 -3.93
CA ASP A 111 -19.74 3.91 -3.79
C ASP A 111 -19.25 4.52 -5.13
#